data_AF-A0A963W0K6-F1
#
_entry.id   AF-A0A963W0K6-F1
#
_cell.length_a   1.000
_cell.length_b   1.000
_cell.length_c   1.000
_cell.angle_alpha   90.00
_cell.angle_beta   90.00
_cell.angle_gamma   90.00
#
_symmetry.space_group_name_H-M   'P 1'
#
loop_
_entity.id
_entity.type
_entity.pdbx_description
1 polymer ?
#
loop_
_entity_poly.entity_id
_entity_poly.type
_entity_poly.pdbx_seq_one_letter_code
_entity_poly.pdbx_strand_id
1 'polypeptide(L)'
;MNLFGESETISVDYVDGKPVVRGRIPMLYGFNFVQIERLGLSGSDRLCAAWAKSGMHLGVWNDIQTIIDRRAAKGFATQVYVRGTFGATRVEEGKVLQIKCAE
;
A
#
# COMPACT_ATOMS: atom_id res chain seq x y z
N MET A 1 -26.23 6.86 0.51
CA MET A 1 -25.75 7.13 -0.86
C MET A 1 -24.51 6.27 -1.02
N ASN A 2 -24.67 5.10 -1.64
CA ASN A 2 -23.66 4.06 -1.64
C ASN A 2 -22.97 4.06 -3.01
N LEU A 3 -21.65 4.16 -3.00
CA LEU A 3 -20.79 4.23 -4.19
C LEU A 3 -20.93 3.01 -5.13
N PHE A 4 -21.65 1.97 -4.70
CA PHE A 4 -21.91 0.73 -5.43
C PHE A 4 -23.39 0.55 -5.83
N GLY A 5 -24.22 1.58 -5.66
CA GLY A 5 -25.67 1.50 -5.87
C GLY A 5 -26.16 1.80 -7.28
N GLU A 6 -25.29 2.22 -8.20
CA GLU A 6 -25.64 2.42 -9.60
C GLU A 6 -25.01 1.30 -10.42
N SER A 7 -25.79 0.23 -10.56
CA SER A 7 -25.58 -0.87 -11.49
C SER A 7 -25.73 -0.39 -12.94
N GLU A 8 -24.80 0.43 -13.40
CA GLU A 8 -24.38 0.44 -14.80
C GLU A 8 -22.95 -0.07 -14.86
N THR A 9 -22.78 -1.31 -14.41
CA THR A 9 -21.78 -2.20 -14.98
C THR A 9 -22.16 -2.40 -16.45
N ILE A 10 -21.90 -1.39 -17.28
CA ILE A 10 -21.66 -1.60 -18.70
C ILE A 10 -20.51 -2.60 -18.70
N SER A 11 -20.84 -3.82 -19.10
CA SER A 11 -20.03 -5.00 -18.89
C SER A 11 -18.55 -4.71 -19.11
N VAL A 12 -17.72 -5.07 -18.12
CA VAL A 12 -16.26 -5.13 -18.28
C VAL A 12 -15.83 -6.10 -19.40
N ASP A 13 -16.76 -6.91 -19.93
CA ASP A 13 -16.56 -7.69 -21.16
C ASP A 13 -16.56 -6.82 -22.44
N TYR A 14 -17.02 -5.57 -22.39
CA TYR A 14 -17.04 -4.65 -23.54
C TYR A 14 -15.87 -3.65 -23.53
N VAL A 15 -15.08 -3.60 -22.45
CA VAL A 15 -13.87 -2.78 -22.40
C VAL A 15 -12.71 -3.61 -22.95
N ASP A 16 -12.28 -3.30 -24.16
CA ASP A 16 -11.11 -3.89 -24.79
C ASP A 16 -9.85 -3.57 -23.96
N GLY A 17 -9.46 -4.51 -23.10
CA GLY A 17 -8.40 -4.31 -22.10
C GLY A 17 -8.58 -5.17 -20.84
N LYS A 18 -8.68 -6.49 -21.03
CA LYS A 18 -8.90 -7.51 -19.98
C LYS A 18 -8.07 -7.26 -18.69
N PRO A 19 -8.69 -6.91 -17.55
CA PRO A 19 -7.97 -6.73 -16.28
C PRO A 19 -7.74 -8.03 -15.49
N VAL A 20 -8.43 -9.12 -15.85
CA VAL A 20 -8.55 -10.32 -15.01
C VAL A 20 -7.34 -11.27 -15.15
N VAL A 21 -6.34 -10.93 -15.95
CA VAL A 21 -5.19 -11.82 -16.21
C VAL A 21 -4.23 -11.90 -15.01
N ARG A 22 -4.40 -11.07 -13.97
CA ARG A 22 -3.43 -10.98 -12.85
C ARG A 22 -4.02 -10.82 -11.44
N GLY A 23 -5.33 -11.01 -11.26
CA GLY A 23 -5.98 -10.89 -9.94
C GLY A 23 -5.93 -9.48 -9.32
N ARG A 24 -5.66 -8.44 -10.12
CA ARG A 24 -5.55 -7.05 -9.66
C ARG A 24 -6.63 -6.20 -10.33
N ILE A 25 -7.36 -5.42 -9.53
CA ILE A 25 -8.36 -4.47 -10.02
C ILE A 25 -7.65 -3.44 -10.90
N PRO A 26 -8.12 -3.15 -12.13
CA PRO A 26 -7.54 -2.13 -12.98
C PRO A 26 -7.68 -0.74 -12.34
N MET A 27 -6.94 0.22 -12.88
CA MET A 27 -7.09 1.62 -12.49
C MET A 27 -8.53 2.07 -12.76
N LEU A 28 -9.29 2.41 -11.73
CA LEU A 28 -10.65 2.97 -11.86
C LEU A 28 -10.60 4.44 -11.48
N TYR A 29 -11.21 5.30 -12.31
CA TYR A 29 -11.35 6.75 -12.04
C TYR A 29 -10.04 7.47 -11.67
N GLY A 30 -8.89 7.02 -12.18
CA GLY A 30 -7.59 7.61 -11.85
C GLY A 30 -6.91 7.06 -10.58
N PHE A 31 -7.54 6.11 -9.88
CA PHE A 31 -6.97 5.47 -8.69
C PHE A 31 -6.31 4.14 -9.03
N ASN A 32 -5.10 3.94 -8.52
CA ASN A 32 -4.44 2.63 -8.52
C ASN A 32 -4.73 1.94 -7.18
N PHE A 33 -5.51 0.86 -7.22
CA PHE A 33 -5.81 0.08 -6.03
C PHE A 33 -4.63 -0.83 -5.68
N VAL A 34 -4.25 -0.77 -4.41
CA VAL A 34 -3.28 -1.66 -3.79
C VAL A 34 -4.00 -2.41 -2.68
N GLN A 35 -4.15 -3.72 -2.85
CA GLN A 35 -4.74 -4.57 -1.82
C GLN A 35 -3.75 -4.72 -0.67
N ILE A 36 -4.20 -4.39 0.53
CA ILE A 36 -3.45 -4.56 1.76
C ILE A 36 -4.38 -5.13 2.84
N GLU A 37 -3.89 -6.12 3.57
CA GLU A 37 -4.66 -6.76 4.66
C GLU A 37 -4.48 -6.05 6.01
N ARG A 38 -3.48 -5.16 6.12
CA ARG A 38 -3.09 -4.49 7.37
C ARG A 38 -3.68 -3.08 7.48
N LEU A 39 -4.99 -2.96 7.32
CA LEU A 39 -5.70 -1.69 7.52
C LEU A 39 -6.05 -1.48 9.00
N GLY A 40 -6.03 -0.22 9.45
CA GLY A 40 -6.46 0.13 10.80
C GLY A 40 -7.98 -0.02 10.94
N LEU A 41 -8.44 -0.35 12.15
CA LEU A 41 -9.85 -0.41 12.50
C LEU A 41 -10.23 0.78 13.37
N SER A 42 -11.38 1.37 13.11
CA SER A 42 -12.01 2.39 13.96
C SER A 42 -13.37 1.87 14.40
N GLY A 43 -13.40 1.09 15.48
CA GLY A 43 -14.60 0.34 15.87
C GLY A 43 -14.81 -0.83 14.90
N SER A 44 -15.94 -0.82 14.19
CA SER A 44 -16.27 -1.84 13.18
C SER A 44 -15.86 -1.47 11.75
N ASP A 45 -15.46 -0.20 11.52
CA ASP A 45 -15.13 0.28 10.17
C ASP A 45 -13.65 0.09 9.86
N ARG A 46 -13.34 -0.32 8.61
CA ARG A 46 -11.98 -0.31 8.08
C ARG A 46 -11.57 1.07 7.60
N LEU A 47 -10.36 1.49 7.98
CA LEU A 47 -9.80 2.77 7.59
C LEU A 47 -8.96 2.63 6.32
N CYS A 48 -9.58 2.87 5.17
CA CYS A 48 -8.91 2.85 3.87
C CYS A 48 -8.21 4.19 3.60
N ALA A 49 -6.91 4.16 3.31
CA ALA A 49 -6.16 5.36 2.96
C ALA A 49 -6.12 5.56 1.44
N ALA A 50 -6.32 6.80 1.00
CA ALA A 50 -6.15 7.23 -0.39
C ALA A 50 -5.26 8.48 -0.43
N TRP A 51 -4.25 8.50 -1.30
CA TRP A 51 -3.36 9.65 -1.41
C TRP A 51 -2.87 9.86 -2.84
N ALA A 52 -2.59 11.11 -3.19
CA ALA A 52 -1.83 11.42 -4.39
C ALA A 52 -0.32 11.27 -4.10
N LYS A 53 0.44 10.74 -5.08
CA LYS A 53 1.90 10.55 -4.93
C LYS A 53 2.64 11.85 -4.58
N SER A 54 2.14 13.01 -5.03
CA SER A 54 2.71 14.31 -4.71
C SER A 54 2.46 14.76 -3.26
N GLY A 55 1.42 14.23 -2.60
CA GLY A 55 1.02 14.65 -1.24
C GLY A 55 1.74 13.92 -0.11
N MET A 56 2.56 12.92 -0.42
CA MET A 56 3.25 12.09 0.57
C MET A 56 4.75 12.01 0.25
N HIS A 57 5.59 12.15 1.27
CA HIS A 57 7.04 12.05 1.12
C HIS A 57 7.58 10.89 1.96
N LEU A 58 8.47 10.10 1.35
CA LEU A 58 9.20 9.03 2.01
C LEU A 58 10.66 9.46 2.15
N GLY A 59 11.10 9.69 3.38
CA GLY A 59 12.50 9.88 3.72
C GLY A 59 13.16 8.54 4.03
N VAL A 60 14.24 8.25 3.30
CA VAL A 60 15.12 7.10 3.58
C VAL A 60 16.43 7.65 4.14
N TRP A 61 16.74 7.28 5.38
CA TRP A 61 17.95 7.76 6.06
C TRP A 61 18.94 6.62 6.23
N ASN A 62 20.11 6.76 5.60
CA ASN A 62 21.03 5.67 5.30
C ASN A 62 20.34 4.57 4.50
N ASP A 63 20.87 4.30 3.31
CA ASP A 63 20.38 3.19 2.48
C ASP A 63 20.44 1.85 3.24
N ILE A 64 19.75 0.83 2.74
CA ILE A 64 19.69 -0.48 3.38
C ILE A 64 21.09 -1.07 3.46
N GLN A 65 21.63 -1.17 4.67
CA GLN A 65 22.91 -1.82 4.93
C GLN A 65 22.67 -3.24 5.39
N THR A 66 23.24 -4.19 4.65
CA THR A 66 23.21 -5.61 4.97
C THR A 66 24.64 -6.08 5.24
N ILE A 67 24.88 -6.63 6.42
CA ILE A 67 26.16 -7.19 6.83
C ILE A 67 25.95 -8.68 7.10
N ILE A 68 26.72 -9.51 6.41
CA ILE A 68 26.71 -10.96 6.59
C ILE A 68 28.09 -11.34 7.09
N ASP A 69 28.18 -11.76 8.34
CA ASP A 69 29.46 -12.13 8.95
C ASP A 69 29.33 -13.41 9.79
N ARG A 70 30.43 -14.13 10.00
CA ARG A 70 30.47 -15.35 10.81
C ARG A 70 30.98 -15.01 12.21
N ARG A 71 30.13 -15.22 13.21
CA ARG A 71 30.50 -14.92 14.59
C ARG A 71 31.26 -16.10 15.21
N ALA A 72 32.59 -15.97 15.31
CA ALA A 72 33.46 -17.01 15.88
C ALA A 72 33.05 -17.43 17.31
N ALA A 73 32.61 -16.47 18.14
CA ALA A 73 32.14 -16.72 19.51
C ALA A 73 30.83 -17.54 19.60
N LYS A 74 30.14 -17.78 18.47
CA LYS A 74 28.89 -18.56 18.40
C LYS A 74 29.04 -19.74 17.45
N GLY A 75 30.12 -20.52 17.61
CA GLY A 75 30.37 -21.73 16.81
C GLY A 75 30.47 -21.46 15.32
N PHE A 76 31.01 -20.29 14.93
CA PHE A 76 31.09 -19.83 13.53
C PHE A 76 29.74 -19.72 12.80
N ALA A 77 28.64 -19.56 13.53
CA ALA A 77 27.33 -19.34 12.93
C ALA A 77 27.31 -18.07 12.08
N THR A 78 26.73 -18.17 10.88
CA THR A 78 26.46 -17.02 10.01
C THR A 78 25.42 -16.13 10.67
N GLN A 79 25.76 -14.86 10.86
CA GLN A 79 24.87 -13.82 11.35
C GLN A 79 24.55 -12.85 10.21
N VAL A 80 23.26 -12.64 9.99
CA VAL A 80 22.76 -11.65 9.03
C VAL A 80 22.23 -10.47 9.81
N TYR A 81 22.76 -9.28 9.54
CA TYR A 81 22.30 -8.02 10.11
C TYR A 81 21.84 -7.11 8.99
N VAL A 82 20.62 -6.56 9.13
CA VAL A 82 20.07 -5.58 8.21
C VAL A 82 19.67 -4.35 9.00
N ARG A 83 20.14 -3.18 8.57
CA ARG A 83 19.75 -1.88 9.11
C ARG A 83 19.22 -1.01 7.99
N GLY A 84 18.08 -0.39 8.24
CA GLY A 84 17.55 0.71 7.43
C GLY A 84 16.73 1.62 8.32
N THR A 85 16.72 2.92 8.02
CA THR A 85 15.88 3.89 8.72
C THR A 85 14.97 4.55 7.69
N PHE A 86 13.67 4.40 7.87
CA PHE A 86 12.66 4.91 6.95
C PHE A 86 11.64 5.72 7.73
N GLY A 87 11.20 6.83 7.16
CA GLY A 87 10.12 7.65 7.69
C GLY A 87 9.26 8.16 6.55
N ALA A 88 7.94 8.20 6.76
CA ALA A 88 7.01 8.79 5.81
C ALA A 88 6.25 9.93 6.48
N THR A 89 5.99 11.00 5.73
CA THR A 89 5.26 12.17 6.24
C THR A 89 4.27 12.67 5.19
N ARG A 90 3.13 13.18 5.67
CA ARG A 90 2.13 13.87 4.85
C ARG A 90 2.63 15.29 4.59
N VAL A 91 2.82 15.65 3.32
CA VAL A 91 3.33 16.97 2.93
C VAL A 91 2.19 17.95 2.68
N GLU A 92 1.09 17.46 2.10
CA GLU A 92 -0.09 18.27 1.81
C GLU A 92 -1.34 17.52 2.26
N GLU A 93 -2.02 18.03 3.30
CA GLU A 93 -3.19 17.36 3.88
C GLU A 93 -4.36 17.23 2.90
N GLY A 94 -4.56 18.22 2.01
CA GLY A 94 -5.61 18.18 1.00
C GLY A 94 -5.46 17.06 -0.05
N LYS A 95 -4.30 16.39 -0.09
CA LYS A 95 -3.98 15.30 -1.04
C LYS A 95 -3.91 13.93 -0.38
N VAL A 96 -4.20 13.84 0.93
CA VAL A 96 -4.20 12.60 1.70
C VAL A 96 -5.53 12.46 2.42
N LEU A 97 -6.28 11.41 2.10
CA LEU A 97 -7.63 11.17 2.58
C LEU A 97 -7.72 9.83 3.29
N GLN A 98 -8.60 9.78 4.27
CA GLN A 98 -8.95 8.56 4.99
C GLN A 98 -10.44 8.31 4.80
N ILE A 99 -10.77 7.16 4.22
CA ILE A 99 -12.13 6.72 3.91
C ILE A 99 -12.50 5.63 4.91
N LYS A 100 -13.58 5.84 5.64
CA LYS A 100 -14.16 4.79 6.50
C LYS A 100 -15.04 3.90 5.64
N CYS A 101 -14.70 2.62 5.59
CA CYS A 101 -15.53 1.61 4.95
C CYS A 101 -16.19 0.79 6.05
N ALA A 102 -17.52 0.89 6.13
CA ALA A 102 -18.33 -0.02 6.92
C ALA A 102 -18.16 -1.44 6.36
N GLU A 103 -17.96 -2.40 7.26
CA GLU A 103 -17.95 -3.83 6.95
C GLU A 103 -19.36 -4.41 6.97
#